data_AF-A0A8S9VDT0-F1
#
_entry.id   AF-A0A8S9VDT0-F1
#
_cell.length_a   1.000
_cell.length_b   1.000
_cell.length_c   1.000
_cell.angle_alpha   90.00
_cell.angle_beta   90.00
_cell.angle_gamma   90.00
#
_symmetry.space_group_name_H-M   'P 1'
#
loop_
_entity.id
_entity.type
_entity.pdbx_description
1 polymer ?
#
loop_
_entity_poly.entity_id
_entity_poly.type
_entity_poly.pdbx_seq_one_letter_code
_entity_poly.pdbx_strand_id
1 'polypeptide(L)'
;MRSIFQVLVTTFGGPHGTKYSDLGVTSPGQTVQAITIRAGERVNAVSLDITDPSGQKSTLYHGEFITGIEAHWGEKDDHTRDKYIQFTTSSGKTISGGNPTKDIGKDSAPPGYQLGGFVGTCGKELDSVGVVLLRWRKHAMKW
;
A
#
# COMPACT_ATOMS: atom_id res chain seq x y z
N MET A 1 -13.43 -4.30 16.68
CA MET A 1 -12.37 -5.13 17.32
C MET A 1 -11.20 -5.19 16.34
N ARG A 2 -10.06 -4.57 16.62
CA ARG A 2 -8.89 -4.62 15.72
C ARG A 2 -8.31 -6.05 15.78
N SER A 3 -8.31 -6.74 14.64
CA SER A 3 -7.75 -8.09 14.54
C SER A 3 -6.24 -8.04 14.79
N ILE A 4 -5.70 -8.92 15.63
CA ILE A 4 -4.25 -9.05 15.94
C ILE A 4 -3.38 -9.37 14.72
N PHE A 5 -3.99 -9.53 13.55
CA PHE A 5 -3.35 -9.89 12.29
C PHE A 5 -3.29 -8.74 11.28
N GLN A 6 -3.93 -7.60 11.58
CA GLN A 6 -3.96 -6.41 10.73
C GLN A 6 -3.43 -5.21 11.49
N VAL A 7 -2.45 -4.52 10.92
CA VAL A 7 -1.91 -3.27 11.47
C VAL A 7 -2.09 -2.17 10.43
N LEU A 8 -2.62 -1.03 10.87
CA LEU A 8 -2.66 0.19 10.07
C LEU A 8 -1.40 0.99 10.33
N VAL A 9 -0.77 1.44 9.26
CA VAL A 9 0.33 2.40 9.31
C VAL A 9 -0.15 3.79 8.94
N THR A 10 0.75 4.74 9.12
CA THR A 10 0.50 6.17 8.92
C THR A 10 -0.07 6.43 7.53
N THR A 11 -1.07 7.31 7.44
CA THR A 11 -1.59 7.81 6.16
C THR A 11 -0.85 9.09 5.81
N PHE A 12 -0.38 9.19 4.57
CA PHE A 12 0.37 10.32 4.03
C PHE A 12 -0.50 11.06 3.00
N GLY A 13 -0.36 12.38 2.91
CA GLY A 13 -1.15 13.19 1.98
C GLY A 13 -2.11 14.17 2.66
N GLY A 14 -3.13 14.59 1.92
CA GLY A 14 -4.05 15.68 2.25
C GLY A 14 -5.41 15.23 2.79
N PRO A 15 -6.19 16.16 3.38
CA PRO A 15 -7.51 15.85 3.96
C PRO A 15 -8.64 15.75 2.92
N HIS A 16 -8.37 16.01 1.64
CA HIS A 16 -9.38 16.08 0.59
C HIS A 16 -9.77 14.69 0.06
N GLY A 17 -10.82 14.65 -0.77
CA GLY A 17 -11.28 13.42 -1.41
C GLY A 17 -12.26 12.60 -0.57
N THR A 18 -12.69 11.47 -1.11
CA THR A 18 -13.58 10.49 -0.48
C THR A 18 -12.77 9.35 0.10
N LYS A 19 -13.15 8.87 1.29
CA LYS A 19 -12.45 7.78 1.97
C LYS A 19 -12.58 6.46 1.22
N TYR A 20 -11.49 5.70 1.14
CA TYR A 20 -11.45 4.31 0.71
C TYR A 20 -10.70 3.45 1.74
N SER A 21 -11.02 2.16 1.81
CA SER A 21 -10.34 1.23 2.72
C SER A 21 -10.49 -0.22 2.29
N ASP A 22 -9.36 -0.92 2.20
CA ASP A 22 -9.31 -2.35 1.93
C ASP A 22 -9.39 -3.20 3.22
N LEU A 23 -9.54 -2.58 4.39
CA LEU A 23 -9.60 -3.31 5.68
C LEU A 23 -10.67 -4.39 5.71
N GLY A 24 -11.83 -4.13 5.10
CA GLY A 24 -12.97 -5.05 5.10
C GLY A 24 -12.84 -6.22 4.12
N VAL A 25 -11.89 -6.16 3.19
CA VAL A 25 -11.73 -7.15 2.11
C VAL A 25 -10.39 -7.88 2.15
N THR A 26 -9.50 -7.50 3.08
CA THR A 26 -8.19 -8.12 3.25
C THR A 26 -8.20 -9.22 4.31
N SER A 27 -7.49 -10.31 4.06
CA SER A 27 -7.43 -11.46 4.98
C SER A 27 -6.00 -11.85 5.34
N PRO A 28 -5.71 -12.22 6.60
CA PRO A 28 -4.40 -12.72 6.99
C PRO A 28 -3.98 -13.93 6.16
N GLY A 29 -2.70 -13.97 5.77
CA GLY A 29 -2.17 -15.05 4.94
C GLY A 29 -2.49 -14.94 3.44
N GLN A 30 -3.19 -13.87 3.00
CA GLN A 30 -3.22 -13.54 1.57
C GLN A 30 -1.81 -13.20 1.08
N THR A 31 -1.57 -13.42 -0.21
CA THR A 31 -0.29 -13.10 -0.86
C THR A 31 -0.49 -11.93 -1.81
N VAL A 32 0.35 -10.90 -1.70
CA VAL A 32 0.41 -9.80 -2.68
C VAL A 32 1.22 -10.25 -3.89
N GLN A 33 0.63 -10.07 -5.07
CA GLN A 33 1.06 -10.67 -6.31
C GLN A 33 1.67 -9.66 -7.27
N ALA A 34 1.05 -8.48 -7.35
CA ALA A 34 1.55 -7.36 -8.12
C ALA A 34 1.13 -6.05 -7.45
N ILE A 35 1.90 -5.00 -7.73
CA ILE A 35 1.56 -3.64 -7.39
C ILE A 35 1.59 -2.80 -8.66
N THR A 36 0.54 -2.03 -8.89
CA THR A 36 0.47 -1.11 -10.03
C THR A 36 0.37 0.32 -9.52
N ILE A 37 1.22 1.20 -10.06
CA ILE A 37 1.13 2.64 -9.88
C ILE A 37 0.69 3.25 -11.21
N ARG A 38 -0.40 4.01 -11.21
CA ARG A 38 -0.80 4.86 -12.34
C ARG A 38 -0.45 6.29 -11.99
N ALA A 39 0.50 6.86 -12.72
CA ALA A 39 0.95 8.22 -12.49
C ALA A 39 1.30 8.95 -13.80
N GLY A 40 1.11 10.27 -13.78
CA GLY A 40 1.62 11.23 -14.76
C GLY A 40 2.43 12.30 -14.03
N GLU A 41 2.00 13.56 -14.09
CA GLU A 41 2.56 14.60 -13.21
C GLU A 41 2.35 14.31 -11.71
N ARG A 42 1.35 13.49 -11.37
CA ARG A 42 0.87 13.15 -10.03
C ARG A 42 0.45 11.68 -9.99
N VAL A 43 0.19 11.14 -8.79
CA VAL A 43 -0.29 9.77 -8.63
C VAL A 43 -1.81 9.73 -8.81
N ASN A 44 -2.26 9.03 -9.85
CA ASN A 44 -3.68 8.89 -10.15
C ASN A 44 -4.31 7.73 -9.38
N ALA A 45 -3.62 6.59 -9.26
CA ALA A 45 -4.10 5.42 -8.54
C ALA A 45 -2.98 4.46 -8.16
N VAL A 46 -3.26 3.66 -7.13
CA VAL A 46 -2.48 2.46 -6.76
C VAL A 46 -3.43 1.26 -6.68
N SER A 47 -2.95 0.08 -7.06
CA SER A 47 -3.71 -1.16 -6.92
C SER A 47 -2.82 -2.35 -6.58
N LEU A 48 -3.41 -3.33 -5.89
CA LEU A 48 -2.79 -4.63 -5.63
C LEU A 48 -3.57 -5.73 -6.34
N ASP A 49 -2.82 -6.67 -6.86
CA ASP A 49 -3.34 -7.99 -7.16
C ASP A 49 -3.02 -8.90 -5.99
N ILE A 50 -4.04 -9.56 -5.42
CA ILE A 50 -3.88 -10.48 -4.29
C ILE A 50 -4.41 -11.88 -4.63
N THR A 51 -3.86 -12.89 -3.97
CA THR A 51 -4.48 -14.23 -3.88
C THR A 51 -4.87 -14.50 -2.44
N ASP A 52 -6.15 -14.78 -2.24
CA ASP A 52 -6.68 -15.09 -0.92
C ASP A 52 -6.39 -16.56 -0.52
N PRO A 53 -6.64 -16.94 0.75
CA PRO A 53 -6.45 -18.32 1.20
C PRO A 53 -7.35 -19.36 0.51
N SER A 54 -8.40 -18.95 -0.20
CA SER A 54 -9.32 -19.84 -0.93
C SER A 54 -8.83 -20.16 -2.35
N GLY A 55 -7.79 -19.48 -2.82
CA GLY A 55 -7.17 -19.70 -4.13
C GLY A 55 -7.73 -18.81 -5.24
N GLN A 56 -8.53 -17.79 -4.91
CA GLN A 56 -9.01 -16.82 -5.89
C GLN A 56 -7.84 -15.92 -6.32
N LYS A 57 -7.43 -16.04 -7.59
CA LYS A 57 -6.25 -15.35 -8.14
C LYS A 57 -6.58 -13.98 -8.75
N SER A 58 -5.74 -13.01 -8.43
CA SER A 58 -5.36 -11.84 -9.27
C SER A 58 -3.82 -11.88 -9.42
N THR A 59 -3.20 -11.31 -10.47
CA THR A 59 -2.01 -11.91 -11.13
C THR A 59 -0.62 -11.54 -10.52
N LEU A 60 0.37 -12.44 -10.70
CA LEU A 60 1.66 -12.61 -9.98
C LEU A 60 2.88 -12.95 -10.90
N TYR A 61 4.12 -12.66 -10.43
CA TYR A 61 5.32 -13.54 -10.49
C TYR A 61 6.15 -13.47 -9.16
N HIS A 62 6.85 -14.57 -8.81
CA HIS A 62 7.18 -15.06 -7.44
C HIS A 62 8.23 -14.33 -6.58
N GLY A 63 8.02 -14.37 -5.25
CA GLY A 63 9.07 -14.42 -4.20
C GLY A 63 9.40 -13.11 -3.47
N GLU A 64 8.76 -12.01 -3.85
CA GLU A 64 9.11 -10.66 -3.41
C GLU A 64 7.88 -9.94 -2.86
N PHE A 65 7.98 -9.31 -1.68
CA PHE A 65 6.84 -8.69 -0.99
C PHE A 65 7.15 -7.22 -0.68
N ILE A 66 6.12 -6.38 -0.62
CA ILE A 66 6.30 -4.96 -0.29
C ILE A 66 6.44 -4.78 1.24
N THR A 67 7.53 -4.13 1.64
CA THR A 67 7.92 -3.88 3.03
C THR A 67 8.02 -2.41 3.37
N GLY A 68 8.03 -1.51 2.39
CA GLY A 68 8.13 -0.07 2.62
C GLY A 68 7.25 0.73 1.68
N ILE A 69 6.81 1.88 2.18
CA ILE A 69 6.14 2.93 1.42
C ILE A 69 6.83 4.27 1.70
N GLU A 70 7.04 5.03 0.65
CA GLU A 70 7.42 6.43 0.69
C GLU A 70 6.42 7.20 -0.19
N ALA A 71 5.81 8.23 0.37
CA ALA A 71 4.82 9.07 -0.30
C ALA A 71 5.20 10.53 -0.15
N HIS A 72 5.08 11.29 -1.24
CA HIS A 72 5.29 12.73 -1.23
C HIS A 72 4.02 13.42 -1.68
N TRP A 73 3.63 14.48 -0.98
CA TRP A 73 2.42 15.24 -1.29
C TRP A 73 2.72 16.72 -1.49
N GLY A 74 1.75 17.44 -2.03
CA GLY A 74 1.85 18.88 -2.20
C GLY A 74 0.55 19.49 -2.69
N GLU A 75 0.44 20.80 -2.51
CA GLU A 75 -0.74 21.56 -2.89
C GLU A 75 -0.82 21.77 -4.40
N LYS A 76 -2.03 21.74 -4.94
CA LYS A 76 -2.37 22.16 -6.31
C LYS A 76 -3.82 22.60 -6.33
N ASP A 77 -4.05 23.85 -6.76
CA ASP A 77 -5.39 24.43 -6.93
C ASP A 77 -6.25 24.20 -5.66
N ASP A 78 -5.71 24.64 -4.50
CA ASP A 78 -6.29 24.53 -3.15
C ASP A 78 -6.52 23.09 -2.64
N HIS A 79 -5.96 22.08 -3.31
CA HIS A 79 -6.05 20.68 -2.90
C HIS A 79 -4.66 20.07 -2.69
N THR A 80 -4.46 19.44 -1.54
CA THR A 80 -3.29 18.57 -1.33
C THR A 80 -3.50 17.23 -2.02
N ARG A 81 -2.51 16.81 -2.81
CA ARG A 81 -2.52 15.57 -3.61
C ARG A 81 -1.22 14.80 -3.42
N ASP A 82 -1.28 13.48 -3.52
CA ASP A 82 -0.08 12.66 -3.64
C ASP A 82 0.58 12.89 -5.02
N LYS A 83 1.83 13.34 -4.98
CA LYS A 83 2.63 13.70 -6.16
C LYS A 83 3.56 12.58 -6.57
N TYR A 84 4.06 11.82 -5.60
CA TYR A 84 4.97 10.71 -5.80
C TYR A 84 4.68 9.59 -4.80
N ILE A 85 4.85 8.36 -5.26
CA ILE A 85 4.85 7.20 -4.38
C ILE A 85 5.96 6.23 -4.79
N GLN A 86 6.56 5.59 -3.80
CA GLN A 86 7.54 4.55 -3.97
C GLN A 86 7.25 3.41 -3.00
N PHE A 87 7.29 2.20 -3.54
CA PHE A 87 7.24 0.98 -2.75
C PHE A 87 8.59 0.31 -2.76
N THR A 88 8.99 -0.19 -1.59
CA THR A 88 10.21 -0.95 -1.40
C THR A 88 9.86 -2.40 -1.11
N THR A 89 10.55 -3.30 -1.78
CA THR A 89 10.39 -4.74 -1.65
C THR A 89 11.28 -5.32 -0.55
N SER A 90 11.01 -6.55 -0.14
CA SER A 90 11.84 -7.32 0.79
C SER A 90 13.25 -7.60 0.27
N SER A 91 13.50 -7.48 -1.04
CA SER A 91 14.85 -7.62 -1.62
C SER A 91 15.58 -6.27 -1.80
N GLY A 92 14.95 -5.17 -1.37
CA GLY A 92 15.50 -3.82 -1.49
C GLY A 92 15.29 -3.15 -2.85
N LYS A 93 14.63 -3.81 -3.80
CA LYS A 93 14.18 -3.18 -5.05
C LYS A 93 13.05 -2.20 -4.80
N THR A 94 12.92 -1.23 -5.70
CA THR A 94 11.92 -0.17 -5.60
C THR A 94 11.10 -0.07 -6.88
N ILE A 95 9.83 0.28 -6.71
CA ILE A 95 8.91 0.67 -7.80
C ILE A 95 8.31 2.00 -7.40
N SER A 96 8.34 2.99 -8.29
CA SER A 96 7.83 4.32 -8.00
C SER A 96 7.12 4.96 -9.18
N GLY A 97 6.39 6.05 -8.93
CA GLY A 97 5.75 6.86 -9.94
C GLY A 97 5.37 8.24 -9.43
N GLY A 98 5.28 9.20 -10.35
CA GLY A 98 5.01 10.61 -10.06
C GLY A 98 6.27 11.45 -9.87
N ASN A 99 6.14 12.64 -9.25
CA ASN A 99 7.20 13.63 -9.08
C ASN A 99 7.45 13.96 -7.61
N PRO A 100 8.68 13.74 -7.08
CA PRO A 100 9.01 14.03 -5.69
C PRO A 100 8.77 15.50 -5.30
N THR A 101 8.28 15.71 -4.08
CA THR A 101 8.15 17.03 -3.44
C THR A 101 8.84 17.06 -2.08
N LYS A 102 8.77 18.21 -1.39
CA LYS A 102 9.40 18.46 -0.09
C LYS A 102 8.69 17.81 1.10
N ASP A 103 7.38 17.58 1.00
CA ASP A 103 6.59 16.98 2.07
C ASP A 103 6.60 15.47 1.88
N ILE A 104 7.25 14.76 2.80
CA ILE A 104 7.63 13.35 2.65
C ILE A 104 7.17 12.56 3.86
N GLY A 105 6.58 11.41 3.60
CA GLY A 105 6.24 10.41 4.59
C GLY A 105 6.83 9.06 4.21
N LYS A 106 7.37 8.35 5.20
CA LYS A 106 7.91 7.00 5.03
C LYS A 106 7.39 6.10 6.13
N ASP A 107 7.03 4.88 5.77
CA ASP A 107 6.71 3.83 6.74
C ASP A 107 7.23 2.48 6.25
N SER A 108 7.39 1.55 7.18
CA SER A 108 7.90 0.22 6.88
C SER A 108 7.21 -0.85 7.73
N ALA A 109 6.97 -1.99 7.09
CA ALA A 109 6.35 -3.13 7.74
C ALA A 109 7.30 -3.68 8.82
N PRO A 110 6.81 -3.93 10.06
CA PRO A 110 7.61 -4.60 11.07
C PRO A 110 7.87 -6.06 10.67
N PRO A 111 8.87 -6.72 11.28
CA PRO A 111 9.20 -8.11 10.98
C PRO A 111 7.99 -9.05 11.03
N GLY A 112 7.80 -9.85 9.98
CA GLY A 112 6.69 -10.80 9.87
C GLY A 112 5.37 -10.19 9.40
N TYR A 113 5.39 -8.98 8.84
CA TYR A 113 4.27 -8.35 8.15
C TYR A 113 4.62 -8.05 6.68
N GLN A 114 3.59 -7.99 5.84
CA GLN A 114 3.68 -7.52 4.46
C GLN A 114 2.55 -6.50 4.23
N LEU A 115 2.70 -5.64 3.22
CA LEU A 115 1.57 -4.89 2.69
C LEU A 115 0.48 -5.85 2.22
N GLY A 116 -0.79 -5.54 2.47
CA GLY A 116 -1.94 -6.32 2.00
C GLY A 116 -3.10 -5.51 1.44
N GLY A 117 -3.09 -4.20 1.61
CA GLY A 117 -4.13 -3.32 1.08
C GLY A 117 -3.80 -1.86 1.36
N PHE A 118 -4.70 -0.97 0.97
CA PHE A 118 -4.57 0.46 1.16
C PHE A 118 -5.72 1.06 1.96
N VAL A 119 -5.45 2.20 2.57
CA VAL A 119 -6.45 3.10 3.16
C VAL A 119 -6.11 4.53 2.77
N GLY A 120 -7.10 5.42 2.66
CA GLY A 120 -6.82 6.82 2.39
C GLY A 120 -8.01 7.56 1.83
N THR A 121 -7.72 8.58 1.03
CA THR A 121 -8.72 9.39 0.34
C THR A 121 -8.38 9.60 -1.12
N CYS A 122 -9.39 9.67 -1.97
CA CYS A 122 -9.21 9.94 -3.40
C CYS A 122 -10.37 10.75 -4.00
N GLY A 123 -10.09 11.41 -5.12
CA GLY A 123 -11.08 12.10 -5.94
C GLY A 123 -10.81 11.80 -7.41
N LYS A 124 -10.42 12.82 -8.18
CA LYS A 124 -9.88 12.63 -9.53
C LYS A 124 -8.50 11.95 -9.52
N GLU A 125 -7.77 12.12 -8.43
CA GLU A 125 -6.41 11.63 -8.19
C GLU A 125 -6.30 11.17 -6.73
N LEU A 126 -5.18 10.56 -6.36
CA LEU A 126 -4.91 10.15 -4.99
C LEU A 126 -4.68 11.41 -4.12
N ASP A 127 -5.45 11.54 -3.04
CA ASP A 127 -5.34 12.66 -2.09
C ASP A 127 -4.54 12.26 -0.86
N SER A 128 -4.72 11.02 -0.38
CA SER A 128 -3.89 10.41 0.65
C SER A 128 -3.79 8.89 0.52
N VAL A 129 -2.73 8.33 1.09
CA VAL A 129 -2.45 6.89 1.09
C VAL A 129 -1.77 6.43 2.38
N GLY A 130 -2.27 5.33 2.92
CA GLY A 130 -1.66 4.52 3.95
C GLY A 130 -1.80 3.05 3.56
N VAL A 131 -1.08 2.18 4.26
CA VAL A 131 -1.11 0.74 3.95
C VAL A 131 -1.70 -0.08 5.08
N VAL A 132 -2.38 -1.16 4.69
CA VAL A 132 -2.83 -2.22 5.60
C VAL A 132 -1.73 -3.28 5.62
N LEU A 133 -1.17 -3.53 6.79
CA LEU A 133 -0.16 -4.56 6.99
C LEU A 133 -0.79 -5.84 7.52
N LEU A 134 -0.43 -6.95 6.88
CA LEU A 134 -0.92 -8.28 7.22
C LEU A 134 0.20 -9.15 7.73
N ARG A 135 -0.05 -9.85 8.83
CA ARG A 135 0.90 -10.81 9.37
C ARG A 135 1.04 -12.02 8.44
N TRP A 136 2.26 -12.48 8.24
CA TRP A 136 2.55 -13.70 7.49
C TRP A 136 2.02 -14.92 8.28
N ARG A 137 1.55 -15.95 7.57
CA ARG A 137 1.43 -17.27 8.20
C ARG A 137 2.85 -17.75 8.50
N LYS A 138 3.19 -17.92 9.78
CA LYS A 138 4.21 -18.92 10.11
C LYS A 138 3.62 -20.25 9.68
N HIS A 139 4.25 -20.93 8.73
CA HIS A 139 4.01 -22.36 8.57
C HIS A 139 4.11 -22.98 9.96
N ALA A 140 3.05 -23.65 10.39
CA ALA A 140 3.13 -24.64 11.45
C ALA A 140 4.03 -25.77 10.90
N MET A 141 5.35 -25.60 10.95
CA MET A 141 6.27 -26.72 10.97
C MET A 141 6.17 -27.30 12.38
N LYS A 142 5.21 -28.20 12.55
CA LYS A 142 5.28 -29.22 13.58
C LYS A 142 6.18 -30.33 13.04
N TRP A 143 7.31 -30.53 13.69
CA TRP A 143 7.88 -31.86 13.87
C TRP A 143 7.91 -32.09 15.36
#